data_AF-A0A9X4MHQ4-F1
#
_entry.id   AF-A0A9X4MHQ4-F1
#
_cell.length_a   1.000
_cell.length_b   1.000
_cell.length_c   1.000
_cell.angle_alpha   90.00
_cell.angle_beta   90.00
_cell.angle_gamma   90.00
#
_symmetry.space_group_name_H-M   'P 1'
#
loop_
_entity.id
_entity.type
_entity.pdbx_description
1 polymer ?
#
loop_
_entity_poly.entity_id
_entity_poly.type
_entity_poly.pdbx_seq_one_letter_code
_entity_poly.pdbx_strand_id
1 'polypeptide(L)'
;MKKTMIALAMLLAGGLSLSMTDLQAATAPAQELTIKGKKPAQFSHAKHTALGLNCGTCHHDAKHQPLDEKAIAGLANGDGLQCATCHNEKFGNAKLQKAMDVFHGRCKTCHTAGVNGKKGPTACTACHTKAAAALGQKAAPAATAAPAPTKKKAIEGC
;
A
#
# COMPACT_ATOMS: atom_id res chain seq x y z
N MET A 1 4.83 15.40 -70.44
CA MET A 1 4.03 16.57 -70.86
C MET A 1 2.57 16.21 -70.58
N LYS A 2 1.71 16.87 -69.80
CA LYS A 2 1.59 18.13 -69.04
C LYS A 2 0.62 17.78 -67.87
N LYS A 3 0.91 18.06 -66.59
CA LYS A 3 0.50 19.28 -65.85
C LYS A 3 -1.00 19.58 -66.10
N THR A 4 -1.96 19.51 -65.16
CA THR A 4 -2.10 20.02 -63.78
C THR A 4 -3.55 19.70 -63.33
N MET A 5 -3.95 19.46 -62.07
CA MET A 5 -4.30 20.38 -60.96
C MET A 5 -5.34 19.59 -60.14
N ILE A 6 -5.04 19.06 -58.95
CA ILE A 6 -5.47 19.57 -57.63
C ILE A 6 -6.95 19.98 -57.53
N ALA A 7 -7.75 19.18 -56.81
CA ALA A 7 -8.70 19.69 -55.81
C ALA A 7 -9.36 18.55 -55.01
N LEU A 8 -9.14 18.59 -53.70
CA LEU A 8 -10.18 18.40 -52.68
C LEU A 8 -10.72 16.99 -52.42
N ALA A 9 -9.99 16.23 -51.59
CA ALA A 9 -10.59 15.29 -50.63
C ALA A 9 -9.63 15.02 -49.45
N MET A 10 -9.04 16.07 -48.89
CA MET A 10 -8.51 16.01 -47.52
C MET A 10 -9.67 16.30 -46.58
N LEU A 11 -10.31 15.29 -46.01
CA LEU A 11 -11.06 15.40 -44.73
C LEU A 11 -11.62 14.01 -44.38
N LEU A 12 -11.42 13.60 -43.13
CA LEU A 12 -12.00 12.42 -42.44
C LEU A 12 -11.12 11.16 -42.29
N ALA A 13 -9.81 11.31 -42.18
CA ALA A 13 -8.99 10.38 -41.38
C ALA A 13 -8.63 11.05 -40.04
N GLY A 14 -9.67 11.44 -39.28
CA GLY A 14 -9.51 11.89 -37.91
C GLY A 14 -9.18 10.67 -37.05
N GLY A 15 -7.89 10.34 -36.97
CA GLY A 15 -7.37 9.31 -36.08
C GLY A 15 -7.87 9.54 -34.67
N LEU A 16 -8.77 8.66 -34.23
CA LEU A 16 -9.11 8.51 -32.82
C LEU A 16 -7.90 7.86 -32.16
N SER A 17 -6.87 8.66 -31.91
CA SER A 17 -5.78 8.31 -31.00
C SER A 17 -6.38 8.26 -29.59
N LEU A 18 -6.99 7.12 -29.24
CA LEU A 18 -7.16 6.76 -27.85
C LEU A 18 -5.75 6.64 -27.28
N SER A 19 -5.28 7.71 -26.65
CA SER A 19 -4.20 7.63 -25.68
C SER A 19 -4.67 6.67 -24.60
N MET A 20 -4.28 5.40 -24.73
CA MET A 20 -4.38 4.44 -23.65
C MET A 20 -3.45 4.95 -22.57
N THR A 21 -3.97 5.80 -21.67
CA THR A 21 -3.33 6.04 -20.39
C THR A 21 -3.29 4.69 -19.71
N ASP A 22 -2.11 4.09 -19.68
CA ASP A 22 -1.83 2.83 -19.01
C ASP A 22 -2.45 2.88 -17.61
N LEU A 23 -3.50 2.09 -17.41
CA LEU A 23 -4.04 1.81 -16.10
C LEU A 23 -3.02 0.90 -15.42
N GLN A 24 -1.99 1.49 -14.80
CA GLN A 24 -1.08 0.72 -13.95
C GLN A 24 -1.93 0.14 -12.81
N ALA A 25 -2.11 -1.18 -12.82
CA ALA A 25 -2.66 -1.90 -11.69
C ALA A 25 -1.78 -1.63 -10.46
N ALA A 26 -2.39 -1.32 -9.32
CA ALA A 26 -1.64 -1.27 -8.06
C ALA A 26 -1.01 -2.64 -7.81
N THR A 27 0.31 -2.67 -7.77
CA THR A 27 1.05 -3.86 -7.40
C THR A 27 1.58 -3.69 -5.98
N ALA A 28 1.48 -4.76 -5.20
CA ALA A 28 2.08 -4.76 -3.89
C ALA A 28 3.61 -4.61 -4.01
N PRO A 29 4.28 -3.92 -3.06
CA PRO A 29 5.73 -3.83 -3.03
C PRO A 29 6.38 -5.21 -3.14
N ALA A 30 7.22 -5.39 -4.16
CA ALA A 30 7.85 -6.69 -4.45
C ALA A 30 8.89 -7.08 -3.39
N GLN A 31 9.52 -6.11 -2.73
CA GLN A 31 10.52 -6.35 -1.70
C GLN A 31 9.86 -6.73 -0.37
N GLU A 32 10.56 -7.58 0.40
CA GLU A 32 10.21 -7.80 1.80
C GLU A 32 10.40 -6.49 2.59
N LEU A 33 9.38 -6.13 3.34
CA LEU A 33 9.31 -4.88 4.08
C LEU A 33 9.79 -5.08 5.52
N THR A 34 10.51 -4.09 6.03
CA THR A 34 10.78 -3.96 7.46
C THR A 34 9.82 -2.95 8.06
N ILE A 35 8.88 -3.42 8.87
CA ILE A 35 8.02 -2.58 9.70
C ILE A 35 8.91 -1.98 10.80
N LYS A 36 9.09 -0.66 10.75
CA LYS A 36 9.94 0.08 11.69
C LYS A 36 9.29 0.16 13.07
N GLY A 37 10.12 0.24 14.11
CA GLY A 37 9.70 0.38 15.50
C GLY A 37 10.83 0.03 16.46
N LYS A 38 10.57 0.08 17.78
CA LYS A 38 11.55 -0.33 18.81
C LYS A 38 12.09 -1.74 18.60
N LYS A 39 11.24 -2.64 18.07
CA LYS A 39 11.63 -3.97 17.60
C LYS A 39 11.10 -4.11 16.17
N PRO A 40 11.96 -3.91 15.14
CA PRO A 40 11.52 -4.04 13.76
C PRO A 40 10.97 -5.43 13.48
N ALA A 41 10.02 -5.52 12.55
CA ALA A 41 9.44 -6.79 12.11
C ALA A 41 9.54 -6.94 10.59
N GLN A 42 9.71 -8.16 10.10
CA GLN A 42 9.66 -8.45 8.68
C GLN A 42 8.23 -8.73 8.23
N PHE A 43 7.90 -8.28 7.02
CA PHE A 43 6.63 -8.51 6.37
C PHE A 43 6.82 -8.72 4.87
N SER A 44 6.12 -9.70 4.29
CA SER A 44 6.21 -10.00 2.85
C SER A 44 4.82 -10.00 2.23
N HIS A 45 4.54 -9.06 1.32
CA HIS A 45 3.30 -9.08 0.55
C HIS A 45 3.17 -10.36 -0.27
N ALA A 46 4.25 -10.76 -0.97
CA ALA A 46 4.27 -11.95 -1.81
C ALA A 46 3.84 -13.23 -1.07
N LYS A 47 4.29 -13.43 0.17
CA LYS A 47 3.86 -14.58 0.99
C LYS A 47 2.37 -14.55 1.33
N HIS A 48 1.81 -13.37 1.58
CA HIS A 48 0.41 -13.20 1.95
C HIS A 48 -0.52 -13.31 0.74
N THR A 49 -0.17 -12.67 -0.39
CA THR A 49 -0.97 -12.73 -1.62
C THR A 49 -0.93 -14.12 -2.25
N ALA A 50 0.18 -14.86 -2.13
CA ALA A 50 0.25 -16.27 -2.55
C ALA A 50 -0.70 -17.20 -1.77
N LEU A 51 -1.20 -16.78 -0.60
CA LEU A 51 -2.24 -17.49 0.16
C LEU A 51 -3.66 -17.10 -0.28
N GLY A 52 -3.81 -16.23 -1.28
CA GLY A 52 -5.10 -15.72 -1.77
C GLY A 52 -5.65 -14.55 -0.97
N LEU A 53 -4.81 -13.83 -0.22
CA LEU A 53 -5.24 -12.64 0.53
C LEU A 53 -5.29 -11.41 -0.39
N ASN A 54 -6.44 -10.74 -0.41
CA ASN A 54 -6.66 -9.50 -1.15
C ASN A 54 -6.11 -8.28 -0.38
N CYS A 55 -5.85 -7.17 -1.07
CA CYS A 55 -5.32 -5.94 -0.46
C CYS A 55 -6.19 -5.43 0.71
N GLY A 56 -7.51 -5.49 0.52
CA GLY A 56 -8.53 -5.11 1.49
C GLY A 56 -8.55 -5.95 2.77
N THR A 57 -7.85 -7.08 2.79
CA THR A 57 -7.65 -7.87 4.01
C THR A 57 -6.89 -7.05 5.07
N CYS A 58 -6.02 -6.14 4.65
CA CYS A 58 -5.21 -5.34 5.58
C CYS A 58 -5.46 -3.84 5.40
N HIS A 59 -5.55 -3.38 4.16
CA HIS A 59 -5.76 -1.97 3.86
C HIS A 59 -7.26 -1.68 3.87
N HIS A 60 -7.68 -0.83 4.81
CA HIS A 60 -9.07 -0.42 4.95
C HIS A 60 -9.16 1.10 5.04
N ASP A 61 -10.33 1.64 4.73
CA ASP A 61 -10.65 3.04 5.01
C ASP A 61 -11.01 3.24 6.50
N ALA A 62 -11.32 4.47 6.89
CA ALA A 62 -11.68 4.77 8.27
C ALA A 62 -13.04 4.24 8.73
N LYS A 63 -13.92 3.86 7.79
CA LYS A 63 -15.17 3.13 8.05
C LYS A 63 -14.94 1.62 8.07
N HIS A 64 -13.68 1.19 8.08
CA HIS A 64 -13.25 -0.20 8.07
C HIS A 64 -13.71 -0.97 6.82
N GLN A 65 -13.96 -0.26 5.72
CA GLN A 65 -14.24 -0.87 4.43
C GLN A 65 -12.93 -1.30 3.74
N PRO A 66 -12.88 -2.51 3.16
CA PRO A 66 -11.69 -3.00 2.49
C PRO A 66 -11.35 -2.11 1.28
N LEU A 67 -10.07 -1.75 1.12
CA LEU A 67 -9.58 -1.08 -0.07
C LEU A 67 -9.22 -2.12 -1.14
N ASP A 68 -9.80 -1.96 -2.32
CA ASP A 68 -9.45 -2.76 -3.50
C ASP A 68 -8.20 -2.21 -4.20
N GLU A 69 -7.71 -2.94 -5.21
CA GLU A 69 -6.53 -2.57 -5.98
C GLU A 69 -6.71 -1.22 -6.68
N LYS A 70 -7.94 -0.89 -7.10
CA LYS A 70 -8.24 0.37 -7.80
C LYS A 70 -8.17 1.56 -6.85
N ALA A 71 -8.73 1.44 -5.65
CA ALA A 71 -8.66 2.45 -4.61
C ALA A 71 -7.21 2.71 -4.20
N ILE A 72 -6.41 1.66 -4.09
CA ILE A 72 -4.98 1.75 -3.78
C ILE A 72 -4.19 2.40 -4.93
N ALA A 73 -4.49 2.04 -6.19
CA ALA A 73 -3.85 2.63 -7.37
C ALA A 73 -4.10 4.13 -7.50
N GLY A 74 -5.23 4.61 -6.97
CA GLY A 74 -5.57 6.03 -6.93
C GLY A 74 -4.76 6.85 -5.92
N LEU A 75 -3.98 6.21 -5.04
CA LEU A 75 -3.17 6.89 -4.03
C LEU A 75 -1.79 7.24 -4.59
N ALA A 76 -1.39 8.50 -4.45
CA ALA A 76 -0.04 8.92 -4.81
C ALA A 76 0.97 8.20 -3.90
N ASN A 77 1.88 7.42 -4.49
CA ASN A 77 2.98 6.73 -3.80
C ASN A 77 2.56 5.85 -2.59
N GLY A 78 1.30 5.39 -2.55
CA GLY A 78 0.79 4.60 -1.42
C GLY A 78 0.57 5.43 -0.14
N ASP A 79 0.49 6.76 -0.25
CA ASP A 79 0.20 7.64 0.86
C ASP A 79 -1.09 7.23 1.58
N GLY A 80 -1.03 7.16 2.91
CA GLY A 80 -2.15 6.74 3.75
C GLY A 80 -2.26 5.24 4.01
N LEU A 81 -1.56 4.38 3.25
CA LEU A 81 -1.65 2.93 3.45
C LEU A 81 -0.91 2.43 4.70
N GLN A 82 0.02 3.23 5.22
CA GLN A 82 0.71 2.90 6.47
C GLN A 82 -0.25 3.02 7.63
N CYS A 83 -0.39 1.96 8.44
CA CYS A 83 -1.33 1.93 9.56
C CYS A 83 -1.15 3.16 10.47
N ALA A 84 0.11 3.54 10.74
CA ALA A 84 0.48 4.65 11.61
C ALA A 84 0.14 6.04 11.04
N THR A 85 -0.22 6.17 9.75
CA THR A 85 -0.73 7.43 9.20
C THR A 85 -2.03 7.82 9.88
N CYS A 86 -2.90 6.84 10.18
CA CYS A 86 -4.21 7.08 10.80
C CYS A 86 -4.24 6.61 12.26
N HIS A 87 -3.64 5.46 12.55
CA HIS A 87 -3.45 4.93 13.89
C HIS A 87 -2.28 5.62 14.60
N ASN A 88 -2.55 6.83 15.06
CA ASN A 88 -1.61 7.71 15.75
C ASN A 88 -2.24 8.29 17.03
N GLU A 89 -1.53 9.18 17.72
CA GLU A 89 -1.96 9.80 18.99
C GLU A 89 -3.27 10.60 18.92
N LYS A 90 -3.72 10.97 17.71
CA LYS A 90 -4.98 11.68 17.48
C LYS A 90 -6.14 10.73 17.18
N PHE A 91 -5.89 9.43 17.02
CA PHE A 91 -6.94 8.46 16.74
C PHE A 91 -7.90 8.34 17.92
N GLY A 92 -9.21 8.39 17.67
CA GLY A 92 -10.23 8.52 18.72
C GLY A 92 -10.27 7.37 19.74
N ASN A 93 -9.80 6.19 19.35
CA ASN A 93 -9.64 5.07 20.27
C ASN A 93 -8.19 4.91 20.72
N ALA A 94 -7.92 5.24 22.00
CA ALA A 94 -6.60 5.14 22.62
C ALA A 94 -5.91 3.77 22.45
N LYS A 95 -6.67 2.67 22.40
CA LYS A 95 -6.14 1.31 22.23
C LYS A 95 -5.61 1.03 20.82
N LEU A 96 -5.95 1.90 19.86
CA LEU A 96 -5.57 1.78 18.45
C LEU A 96 -4.61 2.91 18.02
N GLN A 97 -4.02 3.64 18.96
CA GLN A 97 -3.07 4.72 18.67
C GLN A 97 -1.63 4.20 18.49
N LYS A 98 -1.30 3.06 19.11
CA LYS A 98 0.06 2.52 19.08
C LYS A 98 0.18 1.51 17.94
N ALA A 99 1.19 1.70 17.10
CA ALA A 99 1.50 0.78 16.01
C ALA A 99 1.63 -0.67 16.49
N MET A 100 2.24 -0.89 17.66
CA MET A 100 2.38 -2.22 18.27
C MET A 100 1.02 -2.90 18.48
N ASP A 101 0.05 -2.19 19.05
CA ASP A 101 -1.28 -2.73 19.34
C ASP A 101 -2.05 -3.02 18.05
N VAL A 102 -1.96 -2.13 17.06
CA VAL A 102 -2.60 -2.30 15.75
C VAL A 102 -2.04 -3.48 14.98
N PHE A 103 -0.71 -3.58 14.86
CA PHE A 103 -0.07 -4.70 14.16
C PHE A 103 -0.28 -6.02 14.89
N HIS A 104 -0.12 -6.08 16.21
CA HIS A 104 -0.38 -7.32 16.94
C HIS A 104 -1.86 -7.72 16.90
N GLY A 105 -2.76 -6.75 16.99
CA GLY A 105 -4.20 -6.96 16.87
C GLY A 105 -4.59 -7.54 15.52
N ARG A 106 -4.02 -7.04 14.42
CA ARG A 106 -4.32 -7.56 13.07
C ARG A 106 -3.56 -8.84 12.75
N CYS A 107 -2.24 -8.80 12.83
CA CYS A 107 -1.37 -9.88 12.36
C CYS A 107 -1.53 -11.15 13.20
N LYS A 108 -1.46 -11.05 14.53
CA LYS A 108 -1.52 -12.25 15.39
C LYS A 108 -2.90 -12.89 15.36
N THR A 109 -3.97 -12.09 15.31
CA THR A 109 -5.34 -12.62 15.23
C THR A 109 -5.52 -13.43 13.95
N CYS A 110 -5.14 -12.88 12.79
CA CYS A 110 -5.21 -13.59 11.52
C CYS A 110 -4.32 -14.84 11.52
N HIS A 111 -3.09 -14.75 12.01
CA HIS A 111 -2.18 -15.90 12.07
C HIS A 111 -2.69 -17.02 12.99
N THR A 112 -3.36 -16.67 14.09
CA THR A 112 -3.92 -17.64 15.04
C THR A 112 -5.17 -18.31 14.46
N ALA A 113 -6.05 -17.54 13.83
CA ALA A 113 -7.25 -18.04 13.15
C ALA A 113 -6.86 -18.94 11.96
N GLY A 114 -5.83 -18.53 11.21
CA GLY A 114 -5.39 -19.19 10.00
C GLY A 114 -6.30 -18.90 8.81
N VAL A 115 -5.81 -19.25 7.62
CA VAL A 115 -6.51 -19.11 6.34
C VAL A 115 -6.24 -20.38 5.53
N ASN A 116 -7.27 -20.97 4.92
CA ASN A 116 -7.16 -22.20 4.13
C ASN A 116 -6.46 -23.35 4.88
N GLY A 117 -6.78 -23.52 6.17
CA GLY A 117 -6.17 -24.54 7.04
C GLY A 117 -4.71 -24.27 7.42
N LYS A 118 -4.11 -23.15 7.00
CA LYS A 118 -2.72 -22.77 7.33
C LYS A 118 -2.71 -21.68 8.39
N LYS A 119 -1.88 -21.85 9.42
CA LYS A 119 -1.65 -20.82 10.44
C LYS A 119 -0.39 -20.04 10.14
N GLY A 120 -0.38 -18.78 10.56
CA GLY A 120 0.79 -17.92 10.44
C GLY A 120 1.69 -17.97 11.68
N PRO A 121 2.87 -17.35 11.63
CA PRO A 121 3.78 -17.28 12.76
C PRO A 121 3.19 -16.46 13.93
N THR A 122 3.21 -17.03 15.14
CA THR A 122 2.74 -16.35 16.36
C THR A 122 3.85 -16.10 17.38
N ALA A 123 5.00 -16.73 17.21
CA ALA A 123 6.18 -16.51 18.05
C ALA A 123 6.81 -15.14 17.79
N CYS A 124 7.27 -14.46 18.85
CA CYS A 124 7.81 -13.10 18.76
C CYS A 124 8.95 -12.97 17.75
N THR A 125 9.89 -13.93 17.78
CA THR A 125 11.10 -13.94 16.94
C THR A 125 10.84 -14.32 15.49
N ALA A 126 9.66 -14.88 15.17
CA ALA A 126 9.29 -15.23 13.81
C ALA A 126 8.95 -13.98 12.97
N CYS A 127 8.46 -12.92 13.61
CA CYS A 127 8.23 -11.61 12.98
C CYS A 127 9.39 -10.65 13.28
N HIS A 128 9.84 -10.58 14.53
CA HIS A 128 10.95 -9.72 14.98
C HIS A 128 12.29 -10.42 14.78
N THR A 129 12.68 -10.61 13.53
CA THR A 129 13.87 -11.37 13.15
C THR A 129 15.16 -10.57 13.36
N LYS A 130 16.29 -11.28 13.45
CA LYS A 130 17.63 -10.65 13.46
C LYS A 130 17.88 -9.82 12.20
N ALA A 131 17.37 -10.27 11.05
CA ALA A 131 17.44 -9.52 9.79
C ALA A 131 16.67 -8.19 9.88
N ALA A 132 15.46 -8.20 10.46
CA ALA A 132 14.69 -6.98 10.72
C ALA A 132 15.47 -6.01 11.61
N ALA A 133 16.10 -6.53 12.67
CA ALA A 133 16.89 -5.72 13.60
C ALA A 133 18.11 -5.08 12.90
N ALA A 134 18.81 -5.82 12.03
CA ALA A 134 19.97 -5.31 11.30
C ALA A 134 19.60 -4.22 10.26
N LEU A 135 18.45 -4.37 9.59
CA LEU A 135 17.96 -3.39 8.61
C LEU A 135 17.34 -2.16 9.28
N GLY A 136 16.66 -2.33 10.42
CA GLY A 136 16.10 -1.22 11.20
C GLY A 136 17.15 -0.28 11.79
N GLN A 137 18.39 -0.75 11.96
CA GLN A 137 19.52 0.05 12.49
C GLN A 137 20.22 0.90 11.42
N LYS A 138 20.14 0.56 10.14
CA LYS A 138 20.76 1.32 9.04
C LYS A 138 19.97 2.56 8.61
N ALA A 139 18.72 2.72 9.09
CA ALA A 139 17.82 3.79 8.67
C ALA A 139 17.51 4.83 9.76
N ALA A 140 18.28 4.87 10.86
CA ALA A 140 18.13 5.91 11.87
C ALA A 140 19.10 7.08 11.59
N PRO A 141 18.58 8.17 11.03
CA PRO A 141 18.64 9.44 11.71
C PRO A 141 17.27 9.75 12.32
N ALA A 142 17.31 10.58 13.37
CA ALA A 142 16.17 11.01 14.15
C ALA A 142 14.95 11.34 13.29
N ALA A 143 13.78 10.96 13.79
CA ALA A 143 12.51 11.46 13.31
C ALA A 143 12.51 12.99 13.39
N THR A 144 12.93 13.66 12.32
CA THR A 144 12.28 14.90 11.92
C THR A 144 10.98 14.48 11.26
N ALA A 145 9.87 14.93 11.86
CA ALA A 145 8.55 14.74 11.30
C ALA A 145 8.61 15.12 9.80
N ALA A 146 8.26 14.18 8.93
CA ALA A 146 8.02 14.50 7.55
C ALA A 146 6.98 15.64 7.53
N PRO A 147 7.21 16.72 6.76
CA PRO A 147 6.19 17.75 6.61
C PRO A 147 4.91 17.09 6.08
N ALA A 148 3.77 17.49 6.66
CA ALA A 148 2.46 17.00 6.26
C ALA A 148 2.32 17.10 4.73
N PRO A 149 1.87 16.03 4.05
CA PRO A 149 1.73 16.06 2.60
C PRO A 149 0.76 17.18 2.20
N THR A 150 1.25 18.06 1.33
CA THR A 150 0.48 19.14 0.73
C THR A 150 -0.59 18.54 -0.19
N LYS A 151 -1.84 18.58 0.29
CA LYS A 151 -3.10 18.55 -0.48
C LYS A 151 -3.05 17.79 -1.82
N LYS A 152 -2.77 16.49 -1.80
CA LYS A 152 -3.29 15.54 -2.81
C LYS A 152 -3.83 14.33 -2.07
N LYS A 153 -5.09 14.02 -2.38
CA LYS A 153 -6.08 13.21 -1.65
C LYS A 153 -5.45 12.09 -0.80
N ALA A 154 -5.23 12.36 0.49
CA ALA A 154 -5.11 11.29 1.48
C ALA A 154 -6.38 10.42 1.40
N ILE A 155 -6.29 9.15 1.77
CA ILE A 155 -7.49 8.33 2.02
C ILE A 155 -8.48 9.14 2.84
N GLU A 156 -9.62 9.49 2.24
CA GLU A 156 -10.63 10.31 2.90
C GLU A 156 -11.13 9.55 4.13
N GLY A 157 -11.06 10.19 5.29
CA GLY A 157 -11.69 9.70 6.52
C GLY A 157 -10.74 9.20 7.60
N CYS A 158 -9.43 9.08 7.37
CA CYS A 158 -8.50 9.07 8.51
C CYS A 158 -8.61 10.38 9.30
#